data_AF-A0A356EPT1-F1
#
_entry.id   AF-A0A356EPT1-F1
#
_cell.length_a   1.000
_cell.length_b   1.000
_cell.length_c   1.000
_cell.angle_alpha   90.00
_cell.angle_beta   90.00
_cell.angle_gamma   90.00
#
_symmetry.space_group_name_H-M   'P 1'
#
loop_
_entity.id
_entity.type
_entity.pdbx_description
1 polymer ?
#
loop_
_entity_poly.entity_id
_entity_poly.type
_entity_poly.pdbx_seq_one_letter_code
_entity_poly.pdbx_strand_id
1 'polypeptide(L)'
;PGGFGTLDEGMEVLTLIQTGKRDMIPVVFLDEPGGDYWRDFARFIRRRLLGRGMIDKSDLSLFRLTDNVQEAVGEILQFFRVYHGMRYVRDDLVLRLTRPLDDATLTTLNERFSDIVVKGQIRQTGPLGEERDEPELADLPRLVFRFNRHDQGRLRQLIDCINGAEFRET
;
A
#
# COMPACT_ATOMS: atom_id res chain seq x y z
N PRO A 1 15.85 -14.69 4.84
CA PRO A 1 16.71 -14.89 3.65
C PRO A 1 16.41 -16.22 2.95
N GLY A 2 16.79 -16.37 1.68
CA GLY A 2 16.51 -17.61 0.95
C GLY A 2 17.26 -17.75 -0.39
N GLY A 3 16.99 -18.84 -1.10
CA GLY A 3 17.54 -19.10 -2.43
C GLY A 3 16.66 -18.53 -3.55
N PHE A 4 16.76 -19.11 -4.75
CA PHE A 4 15.98 -18.66 -5.92
C PHE A 4 14.47 -18.72 -5.71
N GLY A 5 13.93 -19.72 -5.01
CA GLY A 5 12.49 -19.82 -4.77
C GLY A 5 11.95 -18.65 -3.95
N THR A 6 12.65 -18.26 -2.86
CA THR A 6 12.26 -17.12 -2.04
C THR A 6 12.33 -15.79 -2.80
N LEU A 7 13.33 -15.66 -3.69
CA LEU A 7 13.42 -14.49 -4.57
C LEU A 7 12.30 -14.47 -5.62
N ASP A 8 11.97 -15.61 -6.21
CA ASP A 8 10.89 -15.74 -7.19
C ASP A 8 9.55 -15.32 -6.58
N GLU A 9 9.17 -15.91 -5.45
CA GLU A 9 7.95 -15.56 -4.71
C GLU A 9 7.92 -14.07 -4.30
N GLY A 10 9.01 -13.56 -3.75
CA GLY A 10 9.10 -12.15 -3.34
C GLY A 10 8.96 -11.19 -4.51
N MET A 11 9.61 -11.48 -5.64
CA MET A 11 9.55 -10.63 -6.84
C MET A 11 8.19 -10.75 -7.54
N GLU A 12 7.57 -11.92 -7.56
CA GLU A 12 6.22 -12.11 -8.09
C GLU A 12 5.21 -11.27 -7.31
N VAL A 13 5.23 -11.35 -5.97
CA VAL A 13 4.32 -10.55 -5.13
C VAL A 13 4.50 -9.06 -5.39
N LEU A 14 5.74 -8.57 -5.43
CA LEU A 14 6.01 -7.16 -5.75
C LEU A 14 5.50 -6.76 -7.13
N THR A 15 5.71 -7.61 -8.14
CA THR A 15 5.25 -7.38 -9.51
C THR A 15 3.74 -7.31 -9.58
N LEU A 16 3.02 -8.22 -8.91
CA LEU A 16 1.56 -8.25 -8.89
C LEU A 16 0.97 -7.00 -8.21
N ILE A 17 1.57 -6.54 -7.12
CA ILE A 17 1.16 -5.31 -6.43
C ILE A 17 1.46 -4.10 -7.31
N GLN A 18 2.69 -3.97 -7.82
CA GLN A 18 3.12 -2.83 -8.64
C GLN A 18 2.28 -2.68 -9.92
N THR A 19 1.86 -3.79 -10.53
CA THR A 19 1.04 -3.78 -11.74
C THR A 19 -0.47 -3.74 -11.46
N GLY A 20 -0.87 -3.64 -10.19
CA GLY A 20 -2.28 -3.62 -9.77
C GLY A 20 -3.05 -4.90 -10.08
N LYS A 21 -2.36 -6.03 -10.27
CA LYS A 21 -2.96 -7.36 -10.48
C LYS A 21 -3.34 -8.05 -9.18
N ARG A 22 -2.86 -7.52 -8.05
CA ARG A 22 -3.24 -7.91 -6.71
C ARG A 22 -3.58 -6.66 -5.90
N ASP A 23 -4.51 -6.79 -4.95
CA ASP A 23 -4.79 -5.76 -3.96
C ASP A 23 -3.56 -5.47 -3.10
N MET A 24 -3.52 -4.26 -2.54
CA MET A 24 -2.43 -3.83 -1.67
C MET A 24 -2.37 -4.67 -0.40
N ILE A 25 -1.18 -5.22 -0.11
CA ILE A 25 -0.86 -5.96 1.12
C ILE A 25 0.50 -5.48 1.67
N PRO A 26 0.76 -5.63 2.98
CA PRO A 26 2.08 -5.33 3.51
C PRO A 26 3.04 -6.46 3.14
N VAL A 27 4.18 -6.12 2.54
CA VAL A 27 5.26 -7.06 2.24
C VAL A 27 6.43 -6.74 3.16
N VAL A 28 6.86 -7.72 3.97
CA VAL A 28 7.99 -7.57 4.88
C VAL A 28 9.05 -8.60 4.55
N PHE A 29 10.22 -8.12 4.16
CA PHE A 29 11.43 -8.92 4.06
C PHE A 29 12.15 -8.89 5.41
N LEU A 30 11.95 -9.97 6.17
CA LEU A 30 12.59 -10.18 7.46
C LEU A 30 13.94 -10.89 7.28
N ASP A 31 14.97 -10.31 7.87
CA ASP A 31 16.31 -10.86 7.99
C ASP A 31 16.56 -11.42 9.40
N GLU A 32 17.62 -12.20 9.60
CA GLU A 32 18.14 -12.44 10.94
C GLU A 32 18.75 -11.16 11.53
N PRO A 33 18.79 -10.98 12.87
CA PRO A 33 19.42 -9.82 13.51
C PRO A 33 20.83 -9.57 12.98
N GLY A 34 21.06 -8.40 12.35
CA GLY A 34 22.34 -8.05 11.75
C GLY A 34 22.59 -8.61 10.33
N GLY A 35 21.70 -9.42 9.78
CA GLY A 35 21.78 -9.97 8.41
C GLY A 35 21.72 -8.89 7.34
N ASP A 36 22.43 -9.09 6.22
CA ASP A 36 22.57 -8.09 5.16
C ASP A 36 21.93 -8.52 3.83
N TYR A 37 21.35 -9.72 3.76
CA TYR A 37 20.77 -10.29 2.54
C TYR A 37 19.76 -9.34 1.90
N TRP A 38 18.77 -8.89 2.68
CA TRP A 38 17.72 -8.03 2.13
C TRP A 38 18.19 -6.57 1.97
N ARG A 39 19.17 -6.14 2.76
CA ARG A 39 19.82 -4.82 2.58
C ARG A 39 20.55 -4.75 1.25
N ASP A 40 21.25 -5.81 0.87
CA ASP A 40 21.93 -5.92 -0.41
C ASP A 40 20.95 -6.02 -1.58
N PHE A 41 19.88 -6.80 -1.43
CA PHE A 41 18.77 -6.81 -2.39
C PHE A 41 18.18 -5.41 -2.62
N ALA A 42 17.88 -4.68 -1.55
CA ALA A 42 17.35 -3.33 -1.68
C ALA A 42 18.36 -2.33 -2.25
N ARG A 43 19.66 -2.54 -2.03
CA ARG A 43 20.72 -1.77 -2.71
C ARG A 43 20.69 -2.05 -4.21
N PHE A 44 20.47 -3.30 -4.64
CA PHE A 44 20.27 -3.64 -6.04
C PHE A 44 19.02 -2.95 -6.62
N ILE A 45 17.86 -3.05 -5.96
CA ILE A 45 16.62 -2.40 -6.40
C ILE A 45 16.83 -0.90 -6.60
N ARG A 46 17.39 -0.20 -5.61
CA ARG A 46 17.65 1.24 -5.69
C ARG A 46 18.65 1.59 -6.80
N ARG A 47 19.76 0.87 -6.89
CA ARG A 47 20.83 1.21 -7.84
C ARG A 47 20.47 0.84 -9.28
N ARG A 48 19.79 -0.29 -9.49
CA ARG A 48 19.55 -0.86 -10.82
C ARG A 48 18.17 -0.55 -11.34
N LEU A 49 17.13 -0.79 -10.55
CA LEU A 49 15.76 -0.58 -11.03
C LEU A 49 15.41 0.90 -10.94
N LEU A 50 15.46 1.49 -9.74
CA LEU A 50 15.15 2.91 -9.57
C LEU A 50 16.17 3.80 -10.28
N GLY A 51 17.47 3.53 -10.11
CA GLY A 51 18.53 4.32 -10.75
C GLY A 51 18.54 4.28 -12.29
N ARG A 52 17.79 3.37 -12.92
CA ARG A 52 17.58 3.32 -14.37
C ARG A 52 16.14 3.67 -14.79
N GLY A 53 15.30 4.13 -13.86
CA GLY A 53 13.91 4.50 -14.14
C GLY A 53 13.00 3.33 -14.52
N MET A 54 13.30 2.12 -14.02
CA MET A 54 12.47 0.92 -14.25
C MET A 54 11.31 0.80 -13.24
N ILE A 55 11.41 1.53 -12.13
CA ILE A 55 10.38 1.65 -11.08
C ILE A 55 10.34 3.10 -10.61
N ASP A 56 9.23 3.51 -10.02
CA ASP A 56 9.10 4.84 -9.44
C ASP A 56 9.68 4.89 -8.01
N LYS A 57 10.05 6.09 -7.54
CA LYS A 57 10.56 6.26 -6.17
C LYS A 57 9.56 5.75 -5.13
N SER A 58 8.27 5.92 -5.39
CA SER A 58 7.19 5.44 -4.52
C SER A 58 7.09 3.92 -4.43
N ASP A 59 7.59 3.17 -5.41
CA ASP A 59 7.54 1.70 -5.38
C ASP A 59 8.40 1.12 -4.26
N LEU A 60 9.37 1.89 -3.74
CA LEU A 60 10.14 1.52 -2.55
C LEU A 60 9.27 1.45 -1.27
N SER A 61 8.06 2.02 -1.29
CA SER A 61 7.10 1.89 -0.19
C SER A 61 6.33 0.56 -0.23
N LEU A 62 6.40 -0.20 -1.33
CA LEU A 62 5.66 -1.47 -1.47
C LEU A 62 6.18 -2.58 -0.55
N PHE A 63 7.40 -2.44 0.00
CA PHE A 63 7.97 -3.40 0.92
C PHE A 63 8.71 -2.74 2.09
N ARG A 64 8.78 -3.48 3.19
CA ARG A 64 9.57 -3.15 4.38
C ARG A 64 10.71 -4.13 4.53
N LEU A 65 11.87 -3.64 4.95
CA LEU A 65 12.99 -4.46 5.39
C LEU A 65 13.15 -4.29 6.89
N THR A 66 13.40 -5.39 7.59
CA THR A 66 13.77 -5.35 9.00
C THR A 66 14.49 -6.63 9.37
N ASP A 67 15.30 -6.61 10.41
CA ASP A 67 15.90 -7.78 11.06
C ASP A 67 15.27 -8.03 12.45
N ASN A 68 14.15 -7.37 12.73
CA ASN A 68 13.44 -7.43 14.00
C ASN A 68 12.00 -7.93 13.80
N VAL A 69 11.69 -9.04 14.48
CA VAL A 69 10.35 -9.66 14.44
C VAL A 69 9.25 -8.69 14.92
N GLN A 70 9.50 -7.88 15.95
CA GLN A 70 8.51 -6.95 16.48
C GLN A 70 8.21 -5.82 15.49
N GLU A 71 9.22 -5.36 14.74
CA GLU A 71 8.99 -4.40 13.66
C GLU A 71 8.20 -5.02 12.51
N ALA A 72 8.49 -6.27 12.14
CA ALA A 72 7.74 -6.98 11.10
C ALA A 72 6.26 -7.15 11.48
N VAL A 73 5.98 -7.56 12.72
CA VAL A 73 4.62 -7.64 13.25
C VAL A 73 3.97 -6.25 13.30
N GLY A 74 4.71 -5.24 13.76
CA GLY A 74 4.24 -3.85 13.82
C GLY A 74 3.82 -3.31 12.46
N GLU A 75 4.60 -3.57 11.41
CA GLU A 75 4.29 -3.19 10.03
C GLU A 75 2.94 -3.79 9.56
N ILE A 76 2.71 -5.08 9.82
CA ILE A 76 1.48 -5.76 9.44
C ILE A 76 0.28 -5.21 10.22
N LEU A 77 0.40 -5.06 11.54
CA LEU A 77 -0.66 -4.53 12.39
C LEU A 77 -0.98 -3.07 12.06
N GLN A 78 0.04 -2.27 11.77
CA GLN A 78 -0.11 -0.87 11.39
C GLN A 78 -0.81 -0.74 10.02
N PHE A 79 -0.48 -1.60 9.05
CA PHE A 79 -1.12 -1.60 7.73
C PHE A 79 -2.62 -1.90 7.79
N PHE A 80 -3.07 -2.74 8.74
CA PHE A 80 -4.49 -3.07 8.93
C PHE A 80 -5.16 -2.28 10.08
N ARG A 81 -4.54 -1.20 10.56
CA ARG A 81 -5.06 -0.43 11.71
C ARG A 81 -6.39 0.26 11.40
N VAL A 82 -6.48 0.87 10.23
CA VAL A 82 -7.66 1.60 9.73
C VAL A 82 -8.07 1.07 8.36
N TYR A 83 -7.11 0.78 7.48
CA TYR A 83 -7.39 0.13 6.20
C TYR A 83 -7.85 -1.32 6.40
N HIS A 84 -8.97 -1.68 5.77
CA HIS A 84 -9.49 -3.06 5.78
C HIS A 84 -9.23 -3.78 4.46
N GLY A 85 -9.46 -3.11 3.32
CA GLY A 85 -9.31 -3.70 2.01
C GLY A 85 -9.75 -2.75 0.91
N MET A 86 -9.63 -3.19 -0.34
CA MET A 86 -10.01 -2.40 -1.50
C MET A 86 -10.88 -3.19 -2.48
N ARG A 87 -11.58 -2.49 -3.35
CA ARG A 87 -12.17 -3.04 -4.59
C ARG A 87 -12.34 -1.93 -5.60
N TYR A 88 -12.50 -2.32 -6.86
CA TYR A 88 -12.96 -1.38 -7.89
C TYR A 88 -14.47 -1.50 -8.07
N VAL A 89 -15.14 -0.35 -8.12
CA VAL A 89 -16.54 -0.23 -8.53
C VAL A 89 -16.56 0.62 -9.80
N ARG A 90 -16.78 -0.04 -10.94
CA ARG A 90 -16.58 0.53 -12.27
C ARG A 90 -15.14 1.05 -12.40
N ASP A 91 -14.98 2.37 -12.42
CA ASP A 91 -13.70 3.03 -12.55
C ASP A 91 -13.16 3.57 -11.23
N ASP A 92 -14.00 3.67 -10.20
CA ASP A 92 -13.61 4.23 -8.92
C ASP A 92 -12.97 3.15 -8.04
N LEU A 93 -11.89 3.53 -7.37
CA LEU A 93 -11.28 2.75 -6.31
C LEU A 93 -12.05 3.03 -5.02
N VAL A 94 -12.49 1.95 -4.37
CA VAL A 94 -13.15 1.96 -3.07
C VAL A 94 -12.20 1.34 -2.06
N LEU A 95 -11.77 2.12 -1.07
CA LEU A 95 -11.06 1.63 0.10
C LEU A 95 -12.04 1.49 1.25
N ARG A 96 -12.12 0.30 1.85
CA ARG A 96 -12.89 0.05 3.05
C ARG A 96 -12.03 0.33 4.28
N LEU A 97 -12.62 1.00 5.26
CA LEU A 97 -11.96 1.37 6.51
C LEU A 97 -12.67 0.69 7.69
N THR A 98 -11.93 0.42 8.77
CA THR A 98 -12.50 -0.11 10.02
C THR A 98 -13.19 0.97 10.84
N ARG A 99 -12.89 2.25 10.58
CA ARG A 99 -13.48 3.43 11.25
C ARG A 99 -13.40 4.67 10.34
N PRO A 100 -14.25 5.68 10.55
CA PRO A 100 -14.21 6.89 9.74
C PRO A 100 -12.95 7.71 10.04
N LEU A 101 -12.47 8.43 9.03
CA LEU A 101 -11.43 9.46 9.17
C LEU A 101 -12.05 10.79 9.58
N ASP A 102 -11.27 11.59 10.30
CA ASP A 102 -11.60 12.99 10.56
C ASP A 102 -11.34 13.88 9.33
N ASP A 103 -11.93 15.07 9.35
CA ASP A 103 -11.86 16.03 8.24
C ASP A 103 -10.42 16.51 7.97
N ALA A 104 -9.58 16.58 9.01
CA ALA A 104 -8.18 16.98 8.89
C ALA A 104 -7.36 15.95 8.10
N THR A 105 -7.57 14.66 8.40
CA THR A 105 -6.95 13.56 7.67
C THR A 105 -7.46 13.53 6.23
N LEU A 106 -8.78 13.67 6.01
CA LEU A 106 -9.34 13.68 4.65
C LEU A 106 -8.82 14.85 3.81
N THR A 107 -8.63 16.03 4.41
CA THR A 107 -8.01 17.20 3.76
C THR A 107 -6.56 16.88 3.38
N THR A 108 -5.79 16.33 4.33
CA THR A 108 -4.40 15.91 4.10
C THR A 108 -4.30 14.90 2.95
N LEU A 109 -5.23 13.94 2.86
CA LEU A 109 -5.24 12.97 1.77
C LEU A 109 -5.46 13.64 0.41
N ASN A 110 -6.42 14.57 0.32
CA ASN A 110 -6.72 15.29 -0.92
C ASN A 110 -5.57 16.20 -1.37
N GLU A 111 -4.88 16.84 -0.43
CA GLU A 111 -3.71 17.67 -0.76
C GLU A 111 -2.54 16.81 -1.24
N ARG A 112 -2.19 15.78 -0.47
CA ARG A 112 -0.96 15.03 -0.66
C ARG A 112 -1.01 13.98 -1.75
N PHE A 113 -2.20 13.54 -2.17
CA PHE A 113 -2.38 12.44 -3.13
C PHE A 113 -3.25 12.84 -4.34
N SER A 114 -3.41 14.13 -4.59
CA SER A 114 -4.11 14.63 -5.78
C SER A 114 -3.45 14.18 -7.09
N ASP A 115 -2.14 13.92 -7.07
CA ASP A 115 -1.36 13.40 -8.21
C ASP A 115 -1.85 12.04 -8.72
N ILE A 116 -2.46 11.22 -7.86
CA ILE A 116 -2.96 9.89 -8.24
C ILE A 116 -4.48 9.86 -8.46
N VAL A 117 -5.16 10.99 -8.32
CA VAL A 117 -6.60 11.14 -8.56
C VAL A 117 -6.84 11.71 -9.96
N VAL A 118 -7.34 10.89 -10.88
CA VAL A 118 -7.57 11.29 -12.28
C VAL A 118 -8.64 12.38 -12.39
N LYS A 119 -9.67 12.32 -11.54
CA LYS A 119 -10.77 13.29 -11.53
C LYS A 119 -11.44 13.37 -10.17
N GLY A 120 -11.78 14.60 -9.77
CA GLY A 120 -12.49 14.86 -8.53
C GLY A 120 -11.55 14.83 -7.34
N GLN A 121 -12.02 14.25 -6.23
CA GLN A 121 -11.36 14.26 -4.93
C GLN A 121 -11.59 12.92 -4.24
N ILE A 122 -10.75 12.64 -3.24
CA ILE A 122 -10.94 11.55 -2.30
C ILE A 122 -12.10 11.92 -1.37
N ARG A 123 -13.16 11.11 -1.38
CA ARG A 123 -14.37 11.37 -0.60
C ARG A 123 -14.62 10.22 0.37
N GLN A 124 -15.00 10.57 1.60
CA GLN A 124 -15.50 9.59 2.56
C GLN A 124 -17.00 9.38 2.37
N THR A 125 -17.43 8.12 2.22
CA THR A 125 -18.85 7.75 2.00
C THR A 125 -19.22 6.50 2.80
N GLY A 126 -20.52 6.16 2.78
CA GLY A 126 -20.98 4.82 3.13
C GLY A 126 -20.79 3.81 1.99
N PRO A 127 -21.36 2.60 2.11
CA PRO A 127 -21.35 1.57 1.06
C PRO A 127 -21.94 2.09 -0.26
N LEU A 128 -21.35 1.66 -1.37
CA LEU A 128 -21.93 1.87 -2.69
C LEU A 128 -23.01 0.81 -2.99
N GLY A 129 -23.94 1.13 -3.88
CA GLY A 129 -25.05 0.21 -4.24
C GLY A 129 -24.55 -1.08 -4.91
N GLU A 130 -23.38 -1.03 -5.51
CA GLU A 130 -22.69 -2.14 -6.16
C GLU A 130 -21.98 -3.10 -5.17
N GLU A 131 -21.96 -2.80 -3.87
CA GLU A 131 -21.37 -3.63 -2.80
C GLU A 131 -22.41 -4.48 -2.05
N ARG A 132 -23.64 -4.59 -2.58
CA ARG A 132 -24.75 -5.32 -1.92
C ARG A 132 -24.50 -6.82 -1.79
N ASP A 133 -23.53 -7.35 -2.51
CA ASP A 133 -23.11 -8.75 -2.49
C ASP A 133 -22.23 -9.12 -1.28
N GLU A 134 -21.74 -8.13 -0.51
CA GLU A 134 -20.90 -8.31 0.68
C GLU A 134 -21.57 -7.71 1.94
N PRO A 135 -22.69 -8.29 2.41
CA PRO A 135 -23.48 -7.73 3.51
C PRO A 135 -22.69 -7.61 4.82
N GLU A 136 -21.70 -8.48 5.05
CA GLU A 136 -20.82 -8.43 6.22
C GLU A 136 -19.90 -7.20 6.25
N LEU A 137 -19.74 -6.51 5.11
CA LEU A 137 -18.92 -5.29 4.99
C LEU A 137 -19.77 -4.02 4.88
N ALA A 138 -21.11 -4.13 4.96
CA ALA A 138 -22.02 -3.01 4.69
C ALA A 138 -21.80 -1.81 5.63
N ASP A 139 -21.40 -2.04 6.88
CA ASP A 139 -21.26 -0.99 7.89
C ASP A 139 -19.93 -0.24 7.86
N LEU A 140 -18.95 -0.70 7.06
CA LEU A 140 -17.61 -0.10 7.03
C LEU A 140 -17.59 1.28 6.34
N PRO A 141 -16.87 2.29 6.82
CA PRO A 141 -16.67 3.52 6.05
C PRO A 141 -15.87 3.28 4.76
N ARG A 142 -16.13 4.08 3.72
CA ARG A 142 -15.43 4.00 2.42
C ARG A 142 -14.66 5.28 2.15
N LEU A 143 -13.49 5.16 1.53
CA LEU A 143 -12.93 6.23 0.69
C LEU A 143 -13.12 5.87 -0.77
N VAL A 144 -13.63 6.81 -1.56
CA VAL A 144 -13.93 6.60 -2.98
C VAL A 144 -13.26 7.69 -3.82
N PHE A 145 -12.48 7.27 -4.82
CA PHE A 145 -11.84 8.18 -5.77
C PHE A 145 -11.46 7.49 -7.08
N ARG A 146 -11.27 8.29 -8.14
CA ARG A 146 -10.79 7.82 -9.44
C ARG A 146 -9.27 7.67 -9.44
N PHE A 147 -8.77 6.53 -8.97
CA PHE A 147 -7.33 6.23 -9.00
C PHE A 147 -6.81 6.04 -10.43
N ASN A 148 -5.60 6.50 -10.72
CA ASN A 148 -4.98 6.39 -12.04
C ASN A 148 -4.55 4.96 -12.44
N ARG A 149 -4.63 3.99 -11.51
CA ARG A 149 -4.32 2.56 -11.68
C ARG A 149 -2.85 2.26 -12.01
N HIS A 150 -1.97 3.25 -11.92
CA HIS A 150 -0.56 3.12 -12.24
C HIS A 150 0.33 3.28 -10.99
N ASP A 151 0.10 4.31 -10.20
CA ASP A 151 1.00 4.70 -9.11
C ASP A 151 0.73 3.92 -7.82
N GLN A 152 0.96 2.60 -7.86
CA GLN A 152 0.68 1.69 -6.73
C GLN A 152 1.54 2.01 -5.50
N GLY A 153 2.79 2.42 -5.70
CA GLY A 153 3.62 2.91 -4.60
C GLY A 153 3.03 4.14 -3.90
N ARG A 154 2.39 5.06 -4.64
CA ARG A 154 1.70 6.22 -4.06
C ARG A 154 0.40 5.83 -3.38
N LEU A 155 -0.34 4.85 -3.93
CA LEU A 155 -1.50 4.26 -3.25
C LEU A 155 -1.09 3.62 -1.91
N ARG A 156 0.06 2.93 -1.85
CA ARG A 156 0.61 2.38 -0.62
C ARG A 156 0.88 3.47 0.42
N GLN A 157 1.51 4.57 0.00
CA GLN A 157 1.74 5.74 0.84
C GLN A 157 0.44 6.40 1.34
N LEU A 158 -0.60 6.42 0.50
CA LEU A 158 -1.94 6.87 0.90
C LEU A 158 -2.51 5.98 2.01
N ILE A 159 -2.38 4.66 1.88
CA ILE A 159 -2.79 3.69 2.92
C ILE A 159 -1.99 3.88 4.21
N ASP A 160 -0.69 4.12 4.13
CA ASP A 160 0.14 4.45 5.29
C ASP A 160 -0.37 5.72 5.99
N CYS A 161 -0.78 6.74 5.23
CA CYS A 161 -1.35 7.97 5.75
C CYS A 161 -2.73 7.75 6.42
N ILE A 162 -3.61 6.95 5.81
CA ILE A 162 -4.90 6.52 6.40
C ILE A 162 -4.65 5.84 7.75
N ASN A 163 -3.65 4.97 7.77
CA ASN A 163 -3.26 4.27 8.97
C ASN A 163 -2.48 5.15 9.93
N GLY A 164 -2.18 6.42 9.65
CA GLY A 164 -1.39 7.30 10.51
C GLY A 164 0.01 6.78 10.81
N ALA A 165 0.65 6.11 9.83
CA ALA A 165 2.06 5.79 9.88
C ALA A 165 2.88 7.02 9.47
N GLU A 166 4.00 7.26 10.17
CA GLU A 166 4.96 8.29 9.76
C GLU A 166 5.68 7.87 8.48
N PHE A 167 5.88 8.81 7.56
CA PHE A 167 6.73 8.61 6.39
C PHE A 167 8.18 8.50 6.85
N ARG A 168 8.71 7.29 6.91
CA ARG A 168 10.12 7.05 7.24
C ARG A 168 10.85 6.66 5.98
N GLU A 169 11.84 7.46 5.57
CA GLU A 169 12.70 7.11 4.45
C GLU A 169 13.38 5.77 4.75
N THR A 170 13.14 4.78 3.90
CA THR A 170 13.77 3.45 3.93
C THR A 170 15.18 3.49 3.38
#